data_AF-A0A7J9SK62-F1
#
_entry.id   AF-A0A7J9SK62-F1
#
_cell.length_a   1.000
_cell.length_b   1.000
_cell.length_c   1.000
_cell.angle_alpha   90.00
_cell.angle_beta   90.00
_cell.angle_gamma   90.00
#
_symmetry.space_group_name_H-M   'P 1'
#
loop_
_entity.id
_entity.type
_entity.pdbx_description
1 polymer ?
#
loop_
_entity_poly.entity_id
_entity_poly.type
_entity_poly.pdbx_seq_one_letter_code
_entity_poly.pdbx_strand_id
1 'polypeptide(L)'
;MNGPPPDDSTPPTDDGGRDAASPPDAGRDTRHRGGRSDAAADRAGGSSGDGAVGDHGGSDAPDAGRSEFDDPLGDLLPRAPVDSRWWYWIAAIPLYVLFGAVFGVLFVGIALLGLGFGVEGGLVGFGLFFVLVVVLGLAGLVLTVLFPIATYVDARAIAASEAPWTPDPLVWGLAALATVVLSAFTLSFVLAVYYLYKRHVAVRTP
;
A
#
# COMPACT_ATOMS: atom_id res chain seq x y z
N MET A 1 -14.58 70.66 12.08
CA MET A 1 -14.63 71.35 10.78
C MET A 1 -13.68 70.65 9.83
N ASN A 2 -14.15 70.35 8.61
CA ASN A 2 -13.43 69.89 7.42
C ASN A 2 -12.94 68.42 7.36
N GLY A 3 -13.84 67.52 6.95
CA GLY A 3 -13.82 66.85 5.64
C GLY A 3 -12.74 65.79 5.31
N PRO A 4 -13.12 64.61 4.75
CA PRO A 4 -12.22 63.57 4.23
C PRO A 4 -11.93 63.73 2.73
N PRO A 5 -11.05 62.88 2.15
CA PRO A 5 -11.30 62.30 0.83
C PRO A 5 -11.30 60.75 0.83
N PRO A 6 -11.97 60.12 -0.16
CA PRO A 6 -12.12 58.67 -0.28
C PRO A 6 -10.99 58.04 -1.09
N ASP A 7 -10.56 56.84 -0.70
CA ASP A 7 -9.71 56.00 -1.55
C ASP A 7 -10.58 55.05 -2.38
N ASP A 8 -10.69 55.42 -3.64
CA ASP A 8 -11.26 54.67 -4.74
C ASP A 8 -10.13 53.82 -5.37
N SER A 9 -10.20 52.50 -5.25
CA SER A 9 -9.26 51.57 -5.88
C SER A 9 -9.89 50.20 -6.09
N THR A 10 -10.72 50.09 -7.12
CA THR A 10 -10.95 48.82 -7.82
C THR A 10 -9.74 48.47 -8.69
N PRO A 11 -9.20 47.23 -8.61
CA PRO A 11 -8.51 46.61 -9.72
C PRO A 11 -9.49 45.83 -10.62
N PRO A 12 -9.17 45.69 -11.92
CA PRO A 12 -10.05 45.15 -12.94
C PRO A 12 -10.17 43.62 -12.93
N THR A 13 -11.27 43.18 -13.53
CA THR A 13 -11.60 41.86 -14.09
C THR A 13 -10.41 41.14 -14.73
N ASP A 14 -10.18 39.88 -14.34
CA ASP A 14 -9.42 38.93 -15.16
C ASP A 14 -10.42 37.94 -15.77
N ASP A 15 -10.73 38.20 -17.03
CA ASP A 15 -11.60 37.44 -17.92
C ASP A 15 -10.69 36.43 -18.65
N GLY A 16 -10.55 35.24 -18.07
CA GLY A 16 -9.64 34.19 -18.51
C GLY A 16 -10.35 33.02 -19.19
N GLY A 17 -11.28 33.30 -20.11
CA GLY A 17 -11.78 32.31 -21.06
C GLY A 17 -10.65 31.87 -22.01
N ARG A 18 -10.25 30.60 -21.93
CA ARG A 18 -9.53 29.90 -23.00
C ARG A 18 -10.17 28.55 -23.24
N ASP A 19 -11.10 28.57 -24.19
CA ASP A 19 -10.99 27.87 -25.46
C ASP A 19 -10.36 26.47 -25.49
N ALA A 20 -11.22 25.56 -25.98
CA ALA A 20 -10.94 24.68 -27.10
C ALA A 20 -10.02 23.46 -26.86
N ALA A 21 -10.70 22.33 -26.65
CA ALA A 21 -10.72 21.19 -27.57
C ALA A 21 -9.41 20.81 -28.28
N SER A 22 -8.94 19.59 -28.00
CA SER A 22 -8.35 18.68 -29.00
C SER A 22 -8.33 17.22 -28.49
N PRO A 23 -8.28 16.22 -29.40
CA PRO A 23 -9.19 15.06 -29.41
C PRO A 23 -8.46 13.72 -29.09
N PRO A 24 -9.06 12.52 -29.30
CA PRO A 24 -8.56 11.24 -28.79
C PRO A 24 -7.55 10.58 -29.73
N ASP A 25 -6.54 9.91 -29.17
CA ASP A 25 -5.54 9.12 -29.90
C ASP A 25 -5.39 7.78 -29.15
N ALA A 26 -6.14 6.74 -29.54
CA ALA A 26 -5.81 5.76 -30.58
C ALA A 26 -4.57 4.91 -30.25
N GLY A 27 -4.84 3.60 -30.09
CA GLY A 27 -3.97 2.53 -30.60
C GLY A 27 -2.57 2.40 -29.99
N ARG A 28 -2.44 1.51 -29.01
CA ARG A 28 -1.22 0.70 -28.93
C ARG A 28 -1.56 -0.77 -28.69
N ASP A 29 -1.91 -1.40 -29.80
CA ASP A 29 -1.63 -2.80 -30.09
C ASP A 29 -0.11 -3.04 -30.03
N THR A 30 0.36 -3.98 -29.22
CA THR A 30 1.55 -4.77 -29.56
C THR A 30 1.38 -6.21 -29.06
N ARG A 31 1.15 -7.08 -30.03
CA ARG A 31 1.17 -8.54 -29.97
C ARG A 31 2.61 -9.08 -29.80
N HIS A 32 2.70 -10.29 -29.24
CA HIS A 32 3.59 -11.43 -29.54
C HIS A 32 3.93 -12.14 -28.22
N ARG A 33 3.46 -13.35 -27.86
CA ARG A 33 3.07 -14.61 -28.54
C ARG A 33 4.14 -15.19 -29.47
N GLY A 34 4.85 -16.18 -28.91
CA GLY A 34 5.30 -17.40 -29.60
C GLY A 34 6.81 -17.52 -29.79
N GLY A 35 7.41 -18.64 -29.33
CA GLY A 35 8.75 -19.02 -29.76
C GLY A 35 9.47 -20.02 -28.86
N ARG A 36 8.90 -21.20 -28.65
CA ARG A 36 9.59 -22.39 -28.15
C ARG A 36 10.20 -23.10 -29.35
N SER A 37 11.51 -23.32 -29.36
CA SER A 37 12.17 -24.24 -30.31
C SER A 37 13.47 -24.76 -29.72
N ASP A 38 13.44 -26.07 -29.44
CA ASP A 38 14.56 -26.96 -29.15
C ASP A 38 15.45 -27.15 -30.40
N ALA A 39 16.77 -27.27 -30.21
CA ALA A 39 17.74 -28.04 -31.01
C ALA A 39 19.16 -27.66 -30.53
N ALA A 40 19.92 -28.51 -29.83
CA ALA A 40 20.64 -29.70 -30.30
C ALA A 40 21.79 -29.41 -31.27
N ALA A 41 22.97 -29.93 -30.90
CA ALA A 41 24.24 -30.06 -31.63
C ALA A 41 25.29 -28.95 -31.41
N ASP A 42 26.29 -29.23 -30.57
CA ASP A 42 27.62 -29.52 -31.11
C ASP A 42 28.55 -30.18 -30.07
N ARG A 43 29.01 -31.39 -30.42
CA ARG A 43 30.09 -32.15 -29.77
C ARG A 43 31.11 -32.48 -30.86
N ALA A 44 32.34 -32.00 -30.68
CA ALA A 44 33.64 -32.53 -31.13
C ALA A 44 34.59 -31.33 -31.32
N GLY A 45 35.84 -31.26 -30.87
CA GLY A 45 36.75 -32.21 -30.24
C GLY A 45 38.16 -31.57 -30.24
N GLY A 46 39.06 -32.07 -29.39
CA GLY A 46 40.49 -31.72 -29.36
C GLY A 46 40.87 -30.74 -28.25
N SER A 47 42.03 -30.82 -27.60
CA SER A 47 43.14 -31.77 -27.60
C SER A 47 44.04 -31.34 -26.43
N SER A 48 44.46 -32.31 -25.62
CA SER A 48 45.62 -32.38 -24.73
C SER A 48 46.47 -31.10 -24.54
N GLY A 49 46.48 -30.60 -23.31
CA GLY A 49 47.45 -29.64 -22.78
C GLY A 49 47.74 -29.94 -21.31
N ASP A 50 48.83 -30.69 -21.11
CA ASP A 50 49.48 -31.01 -19.85
C ASP A 50 50.08 -29.73 -19.24
N GLY A 51 49.91 -29.50 -17.92
CA GLY A 51 50.65 -28.46 -17.22
C GLY A 51 49.93 -27.72 -16.08
N ALA A 52 50.53 -27.84 -14.90
CA ALA A 52 50.44 -26.96 -13.73
C ALA A 52 49.24 -27.15 -12.79
N VAL A 53 49.52 -27.95 -11.76
CA VAL A 53 48.95 -27.89 -10.42
C VAL A 53 49.00 -26.44 -9.91
N GLY A 54 47.84 -25.78 -9.92
CA GLY A 54 47.58 -24.51 -9.25
C GLY A 54 46.48 -24.74 -8.22
N ASP A 55 46.91 -24.92 -6.97
CA ASP A 55 46.07 -24.93 -5.77
C ASP A 55 45.38 -23.56 -5.63
N HIS A 56 44.13 -23.49 -6.08
CA HIS A 56 43.21 -22.42 -5.75
C HIS A 56 42.00 -23.05 -5.07
N GLY A 57 42.07 -23.05 -3.74
CA GLY A 57 40.91 -23.19 -2.86
C GLY A 57 39.92 -22.06 -3.11
N GLY A 58 39.19 -22.16 -4.22
CA GLY A 58 37.94 -21.46 -4.46
C GLY A 58 36.90 -22.13 -3.61
N SER A 59 36.54 -21.47 -2.53
CA SER A 59 35.38 -21.77 -1.70
C SER A 59 34.10 -21.61 -2.55
N ASP A 60 33.78 -22.62 -3.36
CA ASP A 60 32.44 -22.87 -3.87
C ASP A 60 31.58 -23.36 -2.70
N ALA A 61 31.26 -22.43 -1.80
CA ALA A 61 30.22 -22.65 -0.81
C ALA A 61 28.87 -22.61 -1.55
N PRO A 62 28.00 -23.62 -1.37
CA PRO A 62 26.65 -23.56 -1.90
C PRO A 62 25.87 -22.49 -1.13
N ASP A 63 25.85 -21.26 -1.64
CA ASP A 63 24.99 -20.17 -1.14
C ASP A 63 23.53 -20.32 -1.61
N ALA A 64 23.13 -21.55 -1.95
CA ALA A 64 21.82 -21.88 -2.51
C ALA A 64 20.75 -22.17 -1.44
N GLY A 65 21.10 -22.12 -0.14
CA GLY A 65 20.21 -22.58 0.93
C GLY A 65 19.69 -21.52 1.89
N ARG A 66 20.24 -20.29 1.88
CA ARG A 66 19.83 -19.24 2.85
C ARG A 66 18.82 -18.25 2.27
N SER A 67 18.95 -17.91 0.99
CA SER A 67 18.05 -16.96 0.31
C SER A 67 16.62 -17.49 0.11
N GLU A 68 16.42 -18.81 -0.01
CA GLU A 68 15.09 -19.40 -0.23
C GLU A 68 14.19 -19.33 1.02
N PHE A 69 14.78 -19.41 2.22
CA PHE A 69 14.02 -19.29 3.48
C PHE A 69 13.78 -17.85 3.91
N ASP A 70 14.61 -16.91 3.45
CA ASP A 70 14.48 -15.49 3.80
C ASP A 70 13.32 -14.80 3.06
N ASP A 71 12.90 -15.32 1.89
CA ASP A 71 11.78 -14.75 1.12
C ASP A 71 10.85 -15.80 0.47
N PRO A 72 10.11 -16.61 1.27
CA PRO A 72 9.30 -17.73 0.76
C PRO A 72 8.08 -17.27 -0.06
N LEU A 73 7.64 -16.03 0.11
CA LEU A 73 6.56 -15.41 -0.67
C LEU A 73 7.11 -14.56 -1.83
N GLY A 74 8.43 -14.60 -2.03
CA GLY A 74 9.21 -13.80 -2.96
C GLY A 74 8.66 -13.78 -4.38
N ASP A 75 8.40 -14.98 -4.88
CA ASP A 75 7.98 -15.25 -6.26
C ASP A 75 6.46 -15.22 -6.45
N LEU A 76 5.69 -15.28 -5.36
CA LEU A 76 4.21 -15.27 -5.40
C LEU A 76 3.65 -13.85 -5.41
N LEU A 77 4.34 -12.89 -4.80
CA LEU A 77 3.89 -11.50 -4.66
C LEU A 77 4.66 -10.56 -5.60
N PRO A 78 3.97 -9.64 -6.31
CA PRO A 78 4.62 -8.68 -7.20
C PRO A 78 5.78 -7.94 -6.54
N ARG A 79 6.91 -7.82 -7.24
CA ARG A 79 8.00 -6.95 -6.82
C ARG A 79 7.57 -5.50 -7.05
N ALA A 80 7.54 -4.71 -5.98
CA ALA A 80 7.12 -3.32 -6.01
C ALA A 80 8.34 -2.41 -5.75
N PRO A 81 8.49 -1.29 -6.48
CA PRO A 81 9.48 -0.28 -6.14
C PRO A 81 9.10 0.42 -4.82
N VAL A 82 10.09 1.07 -4.18
CA VAL A 82 9.91 1.84 -2.93
C VAL A 82 8.83 2.92 -3.05
N ASP A 83 8.71 3.54 -4.22
CA ASP A 83 7.71 4.57 -4.52
C ASP A 83 6.29 4.01 -4.78
N SER A 84 6.09 2.70 -4.60
CA SER A 84 4.81 2.07 -4.83
C SER A 84 3.74 2.54 -3.83
N ARG A 85 2.49 2.56 -4.31
CA ARG A 85 1.31 3.02 -3.58
C ARG A 85 0.79 2.02 -2.53
N TRP A 86 1.53 0.95 -2.25
CA TRP A 86 1.13 -0.07 -1.27
C TRP A 86 0.96 0.49 0.15
N TRP A 87 1.72 1.51 0.50
CA TRP A 87 1.58 2.21 1.78
C TRP A 87 0.19 2.83 2.00
N TYR A 88 -0.59 3.11 0.95
CA TYR A 88 -1.97 3.60 1.10
C TYR A 88 -2.88 2.60 1.82
N TRP A 89 -2.66 1.29 1.63
CA TRP A 89 -3.41 0.26 2.35
C TRP A 89 -3.07 0.21 3.83
N ILE A 90 -1.84 0.60 4.19
CA ILE A 90 -1.39 0.76 5.57
C ILE A 90 -2.03 2.02 6.18
N ALA A 91 -2.03 3.13 5.44
CA ALA A 91 -2.67 4.39 5.85
C ALA A 91 -4.21 4.31 5.94
N ALA A 92 -4.83 3.36 5.23
CA ALA A 92 -6.26 3.10 5.34
C ALA A 92 -6.67 2.57 6.73
N ILE A 93 -5.76 1.95 7.49
CA ILE A 93 -6.07 1.37 8.81
C ILE A 93 -6.41 2.45 9.85
N PRO A 94 -5.56 3.48 10.08
CA PRO A 94 -5.92 4.57 10.98
C PRO A 94 -7.22 5.27 10.59
N LEU A 95 -7.42 5.47 9.30
CA LEU A 95 -8.63 6.10 8.76
C LEU A 95 -9.87 5.25 9.03
N TYR A 96 -9.80 3.94 8.77
CA TYR A 96 -10.88 2.99 9.02
C TYR A 96 -11.27 2.95 10.50
N VAL A 97 -10.29 2.85 11.40
CA VAL A 97 -10.54 2.84 12.85
C VAL A 97 -11.16 4.16 13.30
N LEU A 98 -10.68 5.29 12.80
CA LEU A 98 -11.24 6.61 13.13
C LEU A 98 -12.70 6.74 12.66
N PHE A 99 -13.00 6.36 11.42
CA PHE A 99 -14.38 6.35 10.92
C PHE A 99 -15.27 5.42 11.74
N GLY A 100 -14.82 4.19 12.00
CA GLY A 100 -15.54 3.24 12.84
C GLY A 100 -15.85 3.80 14.24
N ALA A 101 -14.87 4.44 14.88
CA ALA A 101 -15.05 5.07 16.19
C ALA A 101 -16.03 6.24 16.14
N VAL A 102 -15.88 7.17 15.17
CA VAL A 102 -16.76 8.34 15.03
C VAL A 102 -18.21 7.90 14.77
N PHE A 103 -18.42 6.97 13.85
CA PHE A 103 -19.76 6.47 13.54
C PHE A 103 -20.35 5.64 14.68
N GLY A 104 -19.52 4.86 15.39
CA GLY A 104 -19.93 4.15 16.59
C GLY A 104 -20.42 5.10 17.69
N VAL A 105 -19.66 6.16 17.97
CA VAL A 105 -20.05 7.19 18.95
C VAL A 105 -21.32 7.92 18.51
N LEU A 106 -21.41 8.33 17.24
CA LEU A 106 -22.58 8.98 16.70
C LEU A 106 -23.83 8.10 16.84
N PHE A 107 -23.70 6.81 16.51
CA PHE A 107 -24.79 5.85 16.65
C PHE A 107 -25.22 5.68 18.10
N VAL A 108 -24.28 5.52 19.04
CA VAL A 108 -24.61 5.42 20.47
C VAL A 108 -25.32 6.70 20.93
N GLY A 109 -24.83 7.88 20.54
CA GLY A 109 -25.47 9.15 20.84
C GLY A 109 -26.91 9.25 20.29
N ILE A 110 -27.09 8.89 19.01
CA ILE A 110 -28.41 8.86 18.37
C ILE A 110 -29.32 7.81 19.00
N ALA A 111 -28.82 6.63 19.37
CA ALA A 111 -29.63 5.59 20.00
C ALA A 111 -30.11 6.02 21.40
N LEU A 112 -29.22 6.66 22.17
CA LEU A 112 -29.56 7.20 23.50
C LEU A 112 -30.56 8.36 23.43
N LEU A 113 -30.41 9.27 22.45
CA LEU A 113 -31.32 10.39 22.23
C LEU A 113 -32.63 9.95 21.53
N GLY A 114 -32.52 9.00 20.61
CA GLY A 114 -33.54 8.44 19.72
C GLY A 114 -34.61 7.63 20.45
N LEU A 115 -34.30 7.10 21.62
CA LEU A 115 -35.26 6.47 22.54
C LEU A 115 -36.45 7.39 22.89
N GLY A 116 -36.34 8.70 22.64
CA GLY A 116 -37.41 9.70 22.79
C GLY A 116 -38.22 10.05 21.53
N PHE A 117 -37.85 9.60 20.32
CA PHE A 117 -38.42 10.12 19.04
C PHE A 117 -39.43 9.19 18.33
N GLY A 118 -39.83 8.08 18.95
CA GLY A 118 -40.86 7.18 18.41
C GLY A 118 -40.37 6.12 17.40
N VAL A 119 -41.24 5.15 17.10
CA VAL A 119 -40.90 3.91 16.37
C VAL A 119 -40.50 4.18 14.90
N GLU A 120 -41.14 5.14 14.25
CA GLU A 120 -40.93 5.45 12.82
C GLU A 120 -39.55 6.07 12.55
N GLY A 121 -39.12 7.03 13.38
CA GLY A 121 -37.77 7.60 13.32
C GLY A 121 -36.68 6.60 13.68
N GLY A 122 -36.99 5.69 14.62
CA GLY A 122 -36.10 4.59 15.01
C GLY A 122 -35.80 3.62 13.86
N LEU A 123 -36.81 3.24 13.05
CA LEU A 123 -36.63 2.30 11.95
C LEU A 123 -35.76 2.85 10.82
N VAL A 124 -35.93 4.10 10.42
CA VAL A 124 -35.11 4.74 9.37
C VAL A 124 -33.66 4.91 9.84
N GLY A 125 -33.46 5.39 11.07
CA GLY A 125 -32.13 5.54 11.66
C GLY A 125 -31.40 4.20 11.81
N PHE A 126 -32.13 3.16 12.24
CA PHE A 126 -31.59 1.81 12.33
C PHE A 126 -31.22 1.24 10.97
N GLY A 127 -32.07 1.42 9.95
CA GLY A 127 -31.80 0.97 8.58
C GLY A 127 -30.54 1.61 7.99
N LEU A 128 -30.38 2.92 8.13
CA LEU A 128 -29.18 3.63 7.66
C LEU A 128 -27.92 3.15 8.40
N PHE A 129 -28.01 2.99 9.73
CA PHE A 129 -26.90 2.48 10.51
C PHE A 129 -26.53 1.04 10.13
N PHE A 130 -27.52 0.18 9.88
CA PHE A 130 -27.28 -1.18 9.43
C PHE A 130 -26.51 -1.21 8.10
N VAL A 131 -26.91 -0.40 7.12
CA VAL A 131 -26.19 -0.27 5.84
C VAL A 131 -24.75 0.19 6.09
N LEU A 132 -24.55 1.18 6.96
CA LEU A 132 -23.21 1.66 7.32
C LEU A 132 -22.35 0.57 7.95
N VAL A 133 -22.90 -0.22 8.89
CA VAL A 133 -22.20 -1.35 9.51
C VAL A 133 -21.82 -2.40 8.47
N VAL A 134 -22.70 -2.70 7.52
CA VAL A 134 -22.39 -3.64 6.42
C VAL A 134 -21.26 -3.11 5.56
N VAL A 135 -21.30 -1.83 5.17
CA VAL A 135 -20.24 -1.20 4.37
C VAL A 135 -18.91 -1.18 5.11
N LEU A 136 -18.89 -0.77 6.37
CA LEU A 136 -17.67 -0.81 7.21
C LEU A 136 -17.18 -2.24 7.41
N GLY A 137 -18.07 -3.20 7.62
CA GLY A 137 -17.71 -4.62 7.77
C GLY A 137 -17.05 -5.18 6.51
N LEU A 138 -17.56 -4.85 5.33
CA LEU A 138 -16.95 -5.24 4.05
C LEU A 138 -15.59 -4.56 3.84
N ALA A 139 -15.48 -3.26 4.14
CA ALA A 139 -14.20 -2.56 4.09
C ALA A 139 -13.18 -3.17 5.06
N GLY A 140 -13.60 -3.49 6.28
CA GLY A 140 -12.81 -4.20 7.28
C GLY A 140 -12.34 -5.55 6.78
N LEU A 141 -13.20 -6.33 6.11
CA LEU A 141 -12.84 -7.63 5.54
C LEU A 141 -11.78 -7.51 4.44
N VAL A 142 -11.89 -6.50 3.58
CA VAL A 142 -10.85 -6.20 2.57
C VAL A 142 -9.54 -5.84 3.27
N LEU A 143 -9.59 -4.97 4.28
CA LEU A 143 -8.41 -4.56 5.05
C LEU A 143 -7.79 -5.72 5.84
N THR A 144 -8.57 -6.71 6.28
CA THR A 144 -8.05 -7.89 6.98
C THR A 144 -7.04 -8.64 6.14
N VAL A 145 -7.27 -8.70 4.83
CA VAL A 145 -6.37 -9.38 3.88
C VAL A 145 -5.30 -8.41 3.37
N LEU A 146 -5.69 -7.19 3.00
CA LEU A 146 -4.78 -6.27 2.32
C LEU A 146 -3.76 -5.62 3.25
N PHE A 147 -4.07 -5.39 4.53
CA PHE A 147 -3.13 -4.76 5.45
C PHE A 147 -1.87 -5.61 5.71
N PRO A 148 -1.97 -6.91 6.02
CA PRO A 148 -0.78 -7.76 6.17
C PRO A 148 0.03 -7.87 4.88
N ILE A 149 -0.65 -8.06 3.73
CA ILE A 149 0.01 -8.17 2.42
C ILE A 149 0.73 -6.87 2.08
N ALA A 150 0.06 -5.72 2.22
CA ALA A 150 0.64 -4.42 1.92
C ALA A 150 1.84 -4.11 2.83
N THR A 151 1.75 -4.45 4.11
CA THR A 151 2.85 -4.26 5.08
C THR A 151 4.06 -5.10 4.69
N TYR A 152 3.87 -6.38 4.33
CA TYR A 152 4.95 -7.24 3.87
C TYR A 152 5.57 -6.74 2.56
N VAL A 153 4.75 -6.39 1.55
CA VAL A 153 5.25 -5.95 0.23
C VAL A 153 6.02 -4.63 0.34
N ASP A 154 5.51 -3.66 1.11
CA ASP A 154 6.17 -2.38 1.34
C ASP A 154 7.45 -2.55 2.16
N ALA A 155 7.44 -3.38 3.22
CA ALA A 155 8.64 -3.66 4.02
C ALA A 155 9.74 -4.31 3.17
N ARG A 156 9.37 -5.26 2.30
CA ARG A 156 10.31 -5.88 1.35
C ARG A 156 10.92 -4.86 0.39
N ALA A 157 10.09 -3.94 -0.14
CA ALA A 157 10.58 -2.89 -1.03
C ALA A 157 11.57 -1.96 -0.32
N ILE A 158 11.29 -1.57 0.93
CA ILE A 158 12.19 -0.73 1.74
C ILE A 158 13.47 -1.49 2.10
N ALA A 159 13.38 -2.76 2.50
CA ALA A 159 14.54 -3.59 2.85
C ALA A 159 15.49 -3.81 1.66
N ALA A 160 14.96 -3.86 0.45
CA ALA A 160 15.74 -3.96 -0.79
C ALA A 160 16.34 -2.62 -1.26
N SER A 161 16.08 -1.53 -0.55
CA SER A 161 16.53 -0.18 -0.92
C SER A 161 17.74 0.27 -0.10
N GLU A 162 18.37 1.37 -0.50
CA GLU A 162 19.47 2.01 0.25
C GLU A 162 18.98 2.82 1.46
N ALA A 163 17.74 2.62 1.91
CA ALA A 163 17.18 3.34 3.04
C ALA A 163 17.90 2.98 4.36
N PRO A 164 18.06 3.92 5.30
CA PRO A 164 18.71 3.66 6.59
C PRO A 164 17.99 2.67 7.50
N TRP A 165 16.73 2.34 7.19
CA TRP A 165 15.92 1.40 7.96
C TRP A 165 15.62 0.18 7.10
N THR A 166 16.03 -0.99 7.57
CA THR A 166 15.87 -2.28 6.88
C THR A 166 14.87 -3.16 7.65
N PRO A 167 13.55 -3.02 7.42
CA PRO A 167 12.56 -3.84 8.08
C PRO A 167 12.63 -5.29 7.62
N ASP A 168 12.49 -6.24 8.54
CA ASP A 168 12.23 -7.64 8.19
C ASP A 168 10.79 -7.79 7.68
N PRO A 169 10.56 -8.14 6.39
CA PRO A 169 9.23 -8.17 5.81
C PRO A 169 8.30 -9.19 6.48
N LEU A 170 8.83 -10.36 6.86
CA LEU A 170 8.04 -11.42 7.48
C LEU A 170 7.57 -11.01 8.87
N VAL A 171 8.46 -10.44 9.67
CA VAL A 171 8.11 -9.96 11.03
C VAL A 171 7.02 -8.89 10.96
N TRP A 172 7.15 -7.92 10.06
CA TRP A 172 6.16 -6.84 9.92
C TRP A 172 4.83 -7.32 9.33
N GLY A 173 4.85 -8.18 8.31
CA GLY A 173 3.64 -8.78 7.75
C GLY A 173 2.89 -9.66 8.75
N LEU A 174 3.61 -10.49 9.52
CA LEU A 174 3.00 -11.33 10.56
C LEU A 174 2.50 -10.51 11.74
N ALA A 175 3.22 -9.45 12.16
CA ALA A 175 2.72 -8.52 13.17
C ALA A 175 1.43 -7.83 12.70
N ALA A 176 1.37 -7.40 11.44
CA ALA A 176 0.17 -6.84 10.85
C ALA A 176 -1.00 -7.84 10.88
N LEU A 177 -0.77 -9.09 10.47
CA LEU A 177 -1.78 -10.15 10.55
C LEU A 177 -2.24 -10.41 12.00
N ALA A 178 -1.29 -10.57 12.92
CA ALA A 178 -1.57 -10.84 14.32
C ALA A 178 -2.41 -9.71 14.96
N THR A 179 -2.06 -8.46 14.71
CA THR A 179 -2.83 -7.34 15.26
C THR A 179 -4.25 -7.30 14.71
N VAL A 180 -4.46 -7.56 13.42
CA VAL A 180 -5.81 -7.59 12.84
C VAL A 180 -6.65 -8.70 13.46
N VAL A 181 -6.13 -9.93 13.50
CA VAL A 181 -6.86 -11.12 13.94
C VAL A 181 -7.12 -11.09 15.45
N LEU A 182 -6.14 -10.66 16.26
CA LEU A 182 -6.22 -10.75 17.71
C LEU A 182 -6.86 -9.52 18.38
N SER A 183 -6.95 -8.38 17.69
CA SER A 183 -7.40 -7.12 18.30
C SER A 183 -8.50 -6.39 17.54
N ALA A 184 -9.05 -7.00 16.49
CA ALA A 184 -10.07 -6.40 15.63
C ALA A 184 -9.69 -4.96 15.21
N PHE A 185 -8.48 -4.81 14.68
CA PHE A 185 -7.85 -3.54 14.24
C PHE A 185 -7.39 -2.55 15.33
N THR A 186 -7.67 -2.79 16.61
CA THR A 186 -7.27 -1.85 17.69
C THR A 186 -5.76 -1.68 17.77
N LEU A 187 -5.00 -2.79 17.82
CA LEU A 187 -3.54 -2.75 17.79
C LEU A 187 -2.99 -2.47 16.39
N SER A 188 -3.77 -2.77 15.34
CA SER A 188 -3.40 -2.47 13.96
C SER A 188 -3.31 -0.96 13.72
N PHE A 189 -4.15 -0.16 14.39
CA PHE A 189 -4.01 1.30 14.41
C PHE A 189 -2.60 1.72 14.86
N VAL A 190 -2.17 1.24 16.02
CA VAL A 190 -0.87 1.60 16.62
C VAL A 190 0.27 1.14 15.72
N LEU A 191 0.20 -0.11 15.25
CA LEU A 191 1.22 -0.67 14.37
C LEU A 191 1.32 0.10 13.05
N ALA A 192 0.18 0.43 12.41
CA ALA A 192 0.15 1.17 11.15
C ALA A 192 0.73 2.58 11.30
N VAL A 193 0.35 3.32 12.34
CA VAL A 193 0.89 4.66 12.61
C VAL A 193 2.40 4.59 12.87
N TYR A 194 2.84 3.63 13.70
CA TYR A 194 4.26 3.46 13.99
C TYR A 194 5.07 3.06 12.74
N TYR A 195 4.55 2.16 11.93
CA TYR A 195 5.16 1.75 10.66
C TYR A 195 5.29 2.94 9.69
N LEU A 196 4.23 3.69 9.47
CA LEU A 196 4.24 4.86 8.58
C LEU A 196 5.19 5.95 9.07
N TYR A 197 5.30 6.15 10.38
CA TYR A 197 6.30 7.04 10.96
C TYR A 197 7.73 6.58 10.62
N LYS A 198 8.04 5.29 10.81
CA LYS A 198 9.35 4.72 10.48
C LYS A 198 9.66 4.82 8.99
N ARG A 199 8.69 4.52 8.13
CA ARG A 199 8.78 4.68 6.68
C ARG A 199 9.05 6.13 6.29
N HIS A 200 8.28 7.07 6.81
CA HIS A 200 8.45 8.49 6.54
C HIS A 200 9.85 9.00 6.92
N VAL A 201 10.38 8.57 8.06
CA VAL A 201 11.76 8.92 8.47
C VAL A 201 12.81 8.33 7.53
N ALA A 202 12.58 7.12 7.00
CA ALA A 202 13.53 6.41 6.17
C ALA A 202 13.56 6.90 4.70
N VAL A 203 12.39 7.12 4.09
CA VAL A 203 12.25 7.41 2.65
C VAL A 203 11.62 8.77 2.34
N ARG A 204 11.29 9.58 3.36
CA ARG A 204 10.70 10.94 3.25
C ARG A 204 9.34 11.04 2.56
N THR A 205 8.83 9.95 1.99
CA THR A 205 7.42 9.78 1.63
C THR A 205 6.68 9.15 2.81
N PRO A 206 5.50 9.66 3.22
CA PRO A 206 4.64 8.95 4.15
C PRO A 206 4.29 7.58 3.59
#